data_AF-A0A968CHM0-F1
#
_entry.id   AF-A0A968CHM0-F1
#
_cell.length_a   1.000
_cell.length_b   1.000
_cell.length_c   1.000
_cell.angle_alpha   90.00
_cell.angle_beta   90.00
_cell.angle_gamma   90.00
#
_symmetry.space_group_name_H-M   'P 1'
#
loop_
_entity.id
_entity.type
_entity.pdbx_description
1 polymer ?
#
loop_
_entity_poly.entity_id
_entity_poly.type
_entity_poly.pdbx_seq_one_letter_code
_entity_poly.pdbx_strand_id
1 'polypeptide(L)' 'MMKRDMDYTYRKSLQESLEEYEEQIIRQTLKENDWNQSQTARLLQVSEQTIRYKMAKFGIVKPL' A
#
# COMPACT_ATOMS: atom_id res chain seq x y z
N MET A 1 20.72 -25.37 18.51
CA MET A 1 19.48 -25.16 17.74
C MET A 1 18.38 -24.69 18.69
N MET A 2 18.21 -23.38 18.88
CA MET A 2 17.01 -22.76 19.48
C MET A 2 16.88 -21.33 18.94
N LYS A 3 16.43 -21.17 17.70
CA LYS A 3 15.86 -19.91 17.18
C LYS A 3 14.35 -19.99 17.37
N ARG A 4 13.86 -19.94 18.62
CA ARG A 4 12.46 -20.24 18.91
C ARG A 4 11.78 -19.30 19.91
N ASP A 5 12.24 -18.05 19.99
CA ASP A 5 11.63 -17.00 20.82
C ASP A 5 11.30 -15.69 20.05
N MET A 6 11.45 -15.67 18.72
CA MET A 6 11.27 -14.45 17.91
C MET A 6 9.93 -14.40 17.14
N ASP A 7 8.84 -14.94 17.70
CA ASP A 7 7.58 -15.05 16.94
C ASP A 7 6.27 -14.92 17.76
N TYR A 8 6.30 -14.61 19.07
CA TYR A 8 5.06 -14.63 19.87
C TYR A 8 4.39 -13.27 20.10
N THR A 9 5.03 -12.13 19.81
CA THR A 9 4.48 -10.81 20.18
C THR A 9 4.45 -9.75 19.08
N TYR A 10 4.94 -10.02 17.87
CA TYR A 10 4.74 -9.07 16.76
C TYR A 10 3.41 -9.33 16.04
N ARG A 11 2.30 -9.13 16.77
CA ARG A 11 1.00 -8.99 16.12
C ARG A 11 0.85 -7.54 15.69
N LYS A 12 0.86 -7.31 14.39
CA LYS A 12 0.49 -6.00 13.82
C LYS A 12 -0.86 -5.60 14.39
N SER A 13 -0.98 -4.34 14.76
CA SER A 13 -2.26 -3.73 15.07
C SER A 13 -3.18 -3.84 13.86
N LEU A 14 -4.50 -3.74 14.11
CA LEU A 14 -5.48 -3.67 13.04
C LEU A 14 -5.17 -2.49 12.11
N GLN A 15 -4.72 -1.36 12.67
CA GLN A 15 -4.34 -0.18 11.90
C GLN A 15 -3.19 -0.48 10.94
N GLU A 16 -2.10 -1.07 11.42
CA GLU A 16 -0.96 -1.45 10.56
C GLU A 16 -1.39 -2.43 9.47
N SER A 17 -2.24 -3.40 9.81
CA SER A 17 -2.74 -4.39 8.83
C SER A 17 -3.60 -3.75 7.74
N LEU A 18 -4.45 -2.77 8.10
CA LEU A 18 -5.25 -2.03 7.14
C LEU A 18 -4.40 -1.13 6.25
N GLU A 19 -3.36 -0.51 6.80
CA GLU A 19 -2.43 0.34 6.04
C GLU A 19 -1.63 -0.47 5.02
N GLU A 20 -1.16 -1.65 5.38
CA GLU A 20 -0.48 -2.57 4.47
C GLU A 20 -1.39 -3.04 3.35
N TYR A 21 -2.63 -3.40 3.69
CA TYR A 21 -3.61 -3.81 2.69
C TYR A 21 -3.99 -2.66 1.75
N GLU A 22 -4.13 -1.44 2.29
CA GLU A 22 -4.35 -0.23 1.51
C GLU A 22 -3.17 0.04 0.55
N GLU A 23 -1.92 -0.05 1.04
CA GLU A 23 -0.73 0.08 0.21
C GLU A 23 -0.74 -0.94 -0.94
N GLN A 24 -1.03 -2.20 -0.63
CA GLN A 24 -1.05 -3.29 -1.62
C GLN A 24 -2.08 -3.02 -2.72
N ILE A 25 -3.30 -2.62 -2.35
CA ILE A 25 -4.34 -2.28 -3.33
C ILE A 25 -3.87 -1.13 -4.22
N ILE A 26 -3.41 -0.02 -3.62
CA ILE A 26 -3.00 1.16 -4.40
C ILE A 26 -1.85 0.81 -5.34
N ARG A 27 -0.83 0.09 -4.86
CA ARG A 27 0.32 -0.32 -5.66
C ARG A 27 -0.07 -1.25 -6.80
N GLN A 28 -0.94 -2.21 -6.54
CA GLN A 28 -1.40 -3.16 -7.56
C GLN A 28 -2.23 -2.46 -8.63
N THR A 29 -3.19 -1.62 -8.24
CA THR A 29 -4.01 -0.87 -9.19
C THR A 29 -3.19 0.13 -9.99
N LEU A 30 -2.15 0.74 -9.41
CA LEU A 30 -1.21 1.57 -10.18
C LEU A 30 -0.49 0.75 -11.26
N LYS A 31 0.01 -0.45 -10.92
CA LYS A 31 0.69 -1.33 -11.90
C LYS A 31 -0.24 -1.75 -13.04
N GLU A 32 -1.48 -2.11 -12.72
CA GLU A 32 -2.49 -2.54 -13.71
C GLU A 32 -2.93 -1.40 -14.65
N ASN A 33 -2.72 -0.14 -14.25
CA ASN A 33 -3.10 1.04 -15.02
C ASN A 33 -1.86 1.81 -15.51
N ASP A 34 -0.74 1.15 -15.76
CA ASP A 34 0.50 1.75 -16.29
C ASP A 34 1.01 2.97 -15.48
N TRP A 35 0.76 2.96 -14.17
CA TRP A 35 1.07 4.03 -13.22
C TRP A 35 0.31 5.34 -13.49
N ASN A 36 -0.85 5.27 -14.14
CA ASN A 36 -1.74 6.41 -14.36
C ASN A 36 -2.55 6.74 -13.10
N GLN A 37 -2.08 7.74 -12.34
CA GLN A 37 -2.67 8.15 -11.06
C GLN A 37 -4.15 8.57 -11.19
N SER A 38 -4.53 9.30 -12.24
CA SER A 38 -5.92 9.73 -12.45
C SER A 38 -6.84 8.53 -12.73
N GLN A 39 -6.37 7.54 -13.49
CA GLN A 39 -7.14 6.33 -13.78
C GLN A 39 -7.26 5.43 -12.54
N THR A 40 -6.18 5.24 -11.79
CA THR A 40 -6.19 4.55 -10.49
C THR A 40 -7.16 5.21 -9.52
N ALA A 41 -7.15 6.54 -9.42
CA ALA A 41 -8.06 7.28 -8.53
C ALA A 41 -9.53 7.03 -8.89
N ARG A 42 -9.87 7.07 -10.19
CA ARG A 42 -11.23 6.76 -10.67
C ARG A 42 -11.64 5.32 -10.33
N LEU A 43 -10.75 4.36 -10.54
CA LEU A 43 -11.03 2.95 -10.30
C LEU A 43 -11.22 2.65 -8.80
N LEU A 44 -10.42 3.29 -7.94
CA LEU A 44 -10.54 3.18 -6.47
C LEU A 44 -11.59 4.13 -5.87
N GLN A 45 -12.31 4.90 -6.69
CA GLN A 45 -13.34 5.86 -6.27
C GLN A 45 -12.84 6.87 -5.22
N VAL A 46 -11.61 7.36 -5.40
CA VAL A 46 -11.00 8.39 -4.56
C VAL A 46 -10.53 9.56 -5.41
N SER A 47 -10.15 10.66 -4.77
CA SER A 47 -9.53 11.78 -5.48
C SER A 47 -8.11 11.44 -5.94
N GLU A 48 -7.65 12.06 -7.03
CA GLU A 48 -6.26 11.93 -7.47
C GLU A 48 -5.27 12.46 -6.41
N GLN A 49 -5.67 13.49 -5.66
CA GLN A 49 -4.90 14.00 -4.53
C GLN A 49 -4.72 12.93 -3.43
N THR A 50 -5.75 12.12 -3.17
CA THR A 50 -5.68 10.99 -2.23
C THR A 50 -4.65 9.97 -2.70
N ILE A 51 -4.65 9.61 -3.99
CA ILE A 51 -3.63 8.70 -4.55
C ILE A 51 -2.23 9.27 -4.39
N ARG A 52 -2.00 10.54 -4.77
CA ARG A 52 -0.68 11.19 -4.60
C ARG A 52 -0.21 11.20 -3.15
N TYR A 53 -1.11 11.55 -2.22
CA TYR A 53 -0.81 11.54 -0.80
C TYR A 53 -0.45 10.14 -0.30
N LYS A 54 -1.22 9.12 -0.68
CA LYS A 54 -0.97 7.72 -0.28
C LYS A 54 0.31 7.17 -0.89
N MET A 55 0.62 7.52 -2.15
CA MET A 55 1.90 7.19 -2.76
C MET A 55 3.07 7.79 -1.98
N ALA A 56 2.97 9.05 -1.57
CA ALA A 56 3.99 9.69 -0.73
C ALA A 56 4.07 9.03 0.67
N LYS A 57 2.93 8.77 1.32
CA LYS A 57 2.86 8.12 2.65
C LYS A 57 3.51 6.73 2.64
N PHE A 58 3.26 5.93 1.60
CA PHE A 58 3.69 4.54 1.51
C PHE A 58 4.98 4.35 0.67
N GLY A 59 5.61 5.43 0.21
CA GLY A 59 6.82 5.33 -0.63
C GLY A 59 6.59 4.58 -1.95
N ILE A 60 5.39 4.66 -2.53
CA ILE A 60 5.07 4.01 -3.80
C ILE A 60 5.63 4.87 -4.94
N VAL A 61 6.68 4.37 -5.60
CA VAL A 61 7.33 5.01 -6.74
C VAL A 61 7.20 4.14 -7.99
N LYS A 62 7.02 4.78 -9.15
CA LYS A 62 7.03 4.10 -10.44
C LYS A 62 8.44 3.51 -10.68
N PRO A 63 8.57 2.21 -10.99
CA PRO A 63 9.85 1.62 -11.36
C PRO A 63 10.33 2.24 -12.66
N LEU A 64 11.66 2.44 -12.75
CA LEU A 64 12.36 2.91 -13.95
C LEU A 64 12.35 1.85 -15.04
#